data_AF-A0A843B0X5-F1
#
_entry.id   AF-A0A843B0X5-F1
#
_cell.length_a   1.000
_cell.length_b   1.000
_cell.length_c   1.000
_cell.angle_alpha   90.00
_cell.angle_beta   90.00
_cell.angle_gamma   90.00
#
_symmetry.space_group_name_H-M   'P 1'
#
loop_
_entity.id
_entity.type
_entity.pdbx_description
1 polymer ?
#
loop_
_entity_poly.entity_id
_entity_poly.type
_entity_poly.pdbx_seq_one_letter_code
_entity_poly.pdbx_strand_id
1 'polypeptide(L)'
;SGLRGPEWKLVNQDMRRGFVLLEKNKFVRVLEQALDERIEDELPLPVNDELLEAVRSDLEEVIVALEAYKEKYRDEGFGTVSIIKFPPCMKKLVATAQAGQNMPHAGRFALASFLSFIGMPVDDIIKLFCSSPDFDQSKTAYQVRHITGDGYGKKYTPPECATMRTNGVCFEPDELCNGRRVNHPLTYYRIRSYDRNRDKKADKTTKPS
;
A
#
# COMPACT_ATOMS: atom_id res chain seq x y z
N SER A 1 -6.72 2.53 15.44
CA SER A 1 -7.19 1.65 14.34
C SER A 1 -8.72 1.77 14.18
N GLY A 2 -9.39 1.07 13.26
CA GLY A 2 -10.86 1.16 13.16
C GLY A 2 -11.47 0.43 11.97
N LEU A 3 -12.69 -0.10 12.14
CA LEU A 3 -13.47 -0.71 11.07
C LEU A 3 -13.87 0.36 10.03
N ARG A 4 -13.19 0.37 8.89
CA ARG A 4 -13.37 1.37 7.83
C ARG A 4 -13.87 0.71 6.55
N GLY A 5 -14.98 1.20 6.03
CA GLY A 5 -15.55 0.77 4.76
C GLY A 5 -17.04 1.07 4.71
N PRO A 6 -17.65 1.18 3.51
CA PRO A 6 -19.09 1.34 3.37
C PRO A 6 -19.87 0.26 4.13
N GLU A 7 -19.37 -0.96 4.16
CA GLU A 7 -19.95 -2.13 4.81
C GLU A 7 -19.97 -2.08 6.35
N TRP A 8 -19.29 -1.11 6.95
CA TRP A 8 -19.27 -0.84 8.40
C TRP A 8 -20.06 0.43 8.78
N LYS A 9 -20.51 1.22 7.80
CA LYS A 9 -21.39 2.36 8.07
C LYS A 9 -22.72 1.86 8.62
N LEU A 10 -23.21 2.50 9.68
CA LEU A 10 -24.46 2.10 10.34
C LEU A 10 -25.67 2.13 9.39
N VAL A 11 -25.70 3.12 8.48
CA VAL A 11 -26.74 3.24 7.44
C VAL A 11 -26.83 2.04 6.49
N ASN A 12 -25.78 1.22 6.43
CA ASN A 12 -25.70 0.02 5.59
C ASN A 12 -25.83 -1.28 6.40
N GLN A 13 -26.30 -1.23 7.67
CA GLN A 13 -26.52 -2.41 8.51
C GLN A 13 -28.01 -2.73 8.66
N ASP A 14 -28.34 -4.01 8.81
CA ASP A 14 -29.67 -4.45 9.26
C ASP A 14 -29.78 -4.22 10.77
N MET A 15 -30.55 -3.20 11.17
CA MET A 15 -30.80 -2.85 12.56
C MET A 15 -32.21 -3.24 12.97
N ARG A 16 -32.33 -3.99 14.05
CA ARG A 16 -33.61 -4.42 14.61
C ARG A 16 -33.64 -4.12 16.10
N ARG A 17 -34.61 -3.29 16.53
CA ARG A 17 -34.82 -2.93 17.94
C ARG A 17 -33.54 -2.42 18.64
N GLY A 18 -32.72 -1.65 17.93
CA GLY A 18 -31.46 -1.10 18.45
C GLY A 18 -30.25 -2.03 18.38
N PHE A 19 -30.38 -3.25 17.84
CA PHE A 19 -29.28 -4.19 17.64
C PHE A 19 -28.94 -4.33 16.16
N VAL A 20 -27.66 -4.44 15.84
CA VAL A 20 -27.18 -4.72 14.48
C VAL A 20 -27.01 -6.23 14.31
N LEU A 21 -27.61 -6.80 13.26
CA LEU A 21 -27.41 -8.19 12.92
C LEU A 21 -26.04 -8.37 12.24
N LEU A 22 -25.19 -9.23 12.81
CA LEU A 22 -23.87 -9.53 12.26
C LEU A 22 -23.80 -11.00 11.84
N GLU A 23 -23.38 -11.23 10.59
CA GLU A 23 -22.94 -12.55 10.15
C GLU A 23 -21.61 -12.92 10.82
N LYS A 24 -21.31 -14.22 10.89
CA LYS A 24 -20.11 -14.75 11.57
C LYS A 24 -18.82 -14.03 11.17
N ASN A 25 -18.62 -13.77 9.88
CA ASN A 25 -17.41 -13.09 9.38
C ASN A 25 -17.32 -11.65 9.88
N LYS A 26 -18.43 -10.91 9.88
CA LYS A 26 -18.46 -9.54 10.40
C LYS A 26 -18.27 -9.53 11.92
N PHE A 27 -18.89 -10.47 12.64
CA PHE A 27 -18.71 -10.60 14.08
C PHE A 27 -17.25 -10.83 14.47
N VAL A 28 -16.55 -11.75 13.77
CA VAL A 28 -15.12 -11.99 14.00
C VAL A 28 -14.30 -10.73 13.78
N ARG A 29 -14.57 -9.96 12.72
CA ARG A 29 -13.88 -8.69 12.45
C ARG A 29 -14.12 -7.64 13.54
N VAL A 30 -15.33 -7.54 14.07
CA VAL A 30 -15.64 -6.64 15.20
C VAL A 30 -14.90 -7.06 16.46
N LEU A 31 -14.88 -8.36 16.75
CA LEU A 31 -14.17 -8.92 17.90
C LEU A 31 -12.65 -8.69 17.79
N GLU A 32 -12.07 -8.90 16.62
CA GLU A 32 -10.66 -8.59 16.36
C GLU A 32 -10.37 -7.10 16.64
N GLN A 33 -11.19 -6.19 16.12
CA GLN A 33 -11.00 -4.76 16.36
C GLN A 33 -11.09 -4.40 17.85
N ALA A 34 -12.04 -4.98 18.57
CA ALA A 34 -12.19 -4.75 20.01
C ALA A 34 -10.99 -5.28 20.81
N LEU A 35 -10.39 -6.39 20.37
CA LEU A 35 -9.17 -6.93 20.97
C LEU A 35 -7.96 -6.04 20.66
N ASP A 36 -7.82 -5.59 19.41
CA ASP A 36 -6.76 -4.68 19.00
C ASP A 36 -6.81 -3.38 19.81
N GLU A 37 -8.00 -2.76 19.96
CA GLU A 37 -8.20 -1.56 20.77
C GLU A 37 -7.86 -1.81 22.24
N ARG A 38 -8.28 -2.94 22.80
CA ARG A 38 -7.93 -3.31 24.17
C ARG A 38 -6.42 -3.45 24.38
N ILE A 39 -5.72 -4.09 23.44
CA ILE A 39 -4.27 -4.25 23.53
C ILE A 39 -3.57 -2.90 23.37
N GLU A 40 -4.02 -2.06 22.43
CA GLU A 40 -3.51 -0.70 22.24
C GLU A 40 -3.70 0.14 23.52
N ASP A 41 -4.85 0.06 24.18
CA ASP A 41 -5.16 0.79 25.43
C ASP A 41 -4.34 0.29 26.64
N GLU A 42 -3.97 -0.99 26.66
CA GLU A 42 -3.13 -1.58 27.71
C GLU A 42 -1.62 -1.27 27.51
N LEU A 43 -1.24 -0.68 26.37
CA LEU A 43 0.15 -0.34 26.01
C LEU A 43 0.41 1.18 26.01
N PRO A 44 1.64 1.64 26.31
CA PRO A 44 2.80 0.83 26.69
C PRO A 44 2.75 0.43 28.16
N LEU A 45 3.09 -0.83 28.43
CA LEU A 45 3.37 -1.29 29.80
C LEU A 45 4.70 -0.71 30.27
N PRO A 46 4.86 -0.41 31.57
CA PRO A 46 6.13 0.05 32.11
C PRO A 46 7.20 -1.03 31.90
N VAL A 47 8.28 -0.66 31.21
CA VAL A 47 9.45 -1.52 31.00
C VAL A 47 10.57 -1.03 31.90
N ASN A 48 11.11 -1.90 32.75
CA ASN A 48 12.25 -1.60 33.62
C ASN A 48 13.57 -2.15 33.04
N ASP A 49 14.70 -1.73 33.61
CA ASP A 49 16.03 -2.12 33.14
C ASP A 49 16.27 -3.64 33.25
N GLU A 50 15.71 -4.31 34.25
CA GLU A 50 15.81 -5.77 34.40
C GLU A 50 15.14 -6.52 33.25
N LEU A 51 13.94 -6.09 32.83
CA LEU A 51 13.25 -6.68 31.69
C LEU A 51 14.02 -6.41 30.39
N LEU A 52 14.54 -5.20 30.20
CA LEU A 52 15.36 -4.87 29.02
C LEU A 52 16.61 -5.74 28.94
N GLU A 53 17.27 -5.97 30.07
CA GLU A 53 18.43 -6.86 30.13
C GLU A 53 18.04 -8.31 29.83
N ALA A 54 16.94 -8.79 30.40
CA ALA A 54 16.46 -10.15 30.20
C ALA A 54 16.11 -10.47 28.73
N VAL A 55 15.62 -9.47 27.97
CA VAL A 55 15.28 -9.65 26.54
C VAL A 55 16.36 -9.12 25.58
N ARG A 56 17.50 -8.63 26.08
CA ARG A 56 18.52 -7.96 25.25
C ARG A 56 19.02 -8.85 24.12
N SER A 57 19.36 -10.11 24.42
CA SER A 57 19.84 -11.06 23.42
C SER A 57 18.81 -11.36 22.33
N ASP A 58 17.55 -11.52 22.73
CA ASP A 58 16.44 -11.79 21.80
C ASP A 58 16.17 -10.57 20.91
N LEU A 59 16.24 -9.37 21.49
CA LEU A 59 16.11 -8.11 20.75
C LEU A 59 17.23 -7.94 19.73
N GLU A 60 18.48 -8.24 20.10
CA GLU A 60 19.61 -8.19 19.17
C GLU A 60 19.42 -9.13 17.98
N GLU A 61 18.97 -10.37 18.22
CA GLU A 61 18.66 -11.33 17.15
C GLU A 61 17.55 -10.80 16.22
N VAL A 62 16.47 -10.26 16.80
CA VAL A 62 15.36 -9.70 16.03
C VAL A 62 15.79 -8.47 15.23
N ILE A 63 16.63 -7.59 15.80
CA ILE A 63 17.14 -6.40 15.11
C ILE A 63 18.00 -6.80 13.91
N VAL A 64 18.94 -7.73 14.10
CA VAL A 64 19.81 -8.22 13.02
C VAL A 64 18.97 -8.89 11.93
N ALA A 65 17.98 -9.73 12.30
CA ALA A 65 17.07 -10.35 11.34
C ALA A 65 16.23 -9.30 10.58
N LEU A 66 15.77 -8.26 11.26
CA LEU A 66 15.01 -7.16 10.67
C LEU A 66 15.87 -6.32 9.72
N GLU A 67 17.13 -6.06 10.06
CA GLU A 67 18.08 -5.35 9.20
C GLU A 67 18.42 -6.17 7.96
N ALA A 68 18.73 -7.47 8.11
CA ALA A 68 18.94 -8.37 7.00
C ALA A 68 17.70 -8.49 6.09
N TYR A 69 16.51 -8.51 6.69
CA TYR A 69 15.24 -8.43 5.96
C TYR A 69 15.18 -7.11 5.17
N LYS A 70 15.32 -5.95 5.84
CA LYS A 70 15.26 -4.62 5.20
C LYS A 70 16.27 -4.50 4.05
N GLU A 71 17.49 -4.97 4.22
CA GLU A 71 18.55 -4.87 3.21
C GLU A 71 18.27 -5.74 1.99
N LYS A 72 17.87 -7.00 2.21
CA LYS A 72 17.40 -7.89 1.13
C LYS A 72 16.30 -7.23 0.29
N TYR A 73 15.43 -6.44 0.91
CA TYR A 73 14.34 -5.77 0.20
C TYR A 73 14.63 -4.34 -0.24
N ARG A 74 15.76 -3.75 0.17
CA ARG A 74 16.29 -2.52 -0.42
C ARG A 74 16.87 -2.81 -1.81
N ASP A 75 17.63 -3.90 -1.92
CA ASP A 75 18.39 -4.24 -3.13
C ASP A 75 17.62 -5.09 -4.15
N GLU A 76 16.65 -5.91 -3.74
CA GLU A 76 15.86 -6.70 -4.72
C GLU A 76 15.00 -5.82 -5.65
N GLY A 77 14.81 -4.54 -5.31
CA GLY A 77 14.02 -3.59 -6.09
C GLY A 77 12.62 -4.10 -6.39
N PHE A 78 11.83 -3.33 -7.14
CA PHE A 78 10.58 -3.83 -7.70
C PHE A 78 10.78 -4.55 -9.06
N GLY A 79 12.05 -4.77 -9.43
CA GLY A 79 12.47 -5.15 -10.77
C GLY A 79 12.05 -4.13 -11.82
N THR A 80 12.00 -4.55 -13.09
CA THR A 80 11.36 -3.74 -14.14
C THR A 80 9.90 -3.51 -13.80
N VAL A 81 9.49 -2.23 -13.80
CA VAL A 81 8.11 -1.82 -13.51
C VAL A 81 7.14 -2.54 -14.44
N SER A 82 6.14 -3.19 -13.86
CA SER A 82 5.21 -4.05 -14.58
C SER A 82 3.77 -3.69 -14.27
N ILE A 83 3.09 -3.07 -15.23
CA ILE A 83 1.69 -2.59 -15.10
C ILE A 83 0.74 -3.72 -14.73
N ILE A 84 0.99 -4.96 -15.21
CA ILE A 84 0.14 -6.12 -14.87
C ILE A 84 0.07 -6.39 -13.36
N LYS A 85 1.11 -6.02 -12.61
CA LYS A 85 1.22 -6.20 -11.16
C LYS A 85 0.61 -5.05 -10.35
N PHE A 86 0.13 -3.99 -11.02
CA PHE A 86 -0.43 -2.84 -10.33
C PHE A 86 -1.74 -3.21 -9.62
N PRO A 87 -2.02 -2.61 -8.44
CA PRO A 87 -3.35 -2.69 -7.86
C PRO A 87 -4.38 -2.04 -8.78
N PRO A 88 -5.66 -2.46 -8.73
CA PRO A 88 -6.72 -1.93 -9.58
C PRO A 88 -6.81 -0.39 -9.57
N CYS A 89 -6.66 0.22 -8.38
CA CYS A 89 -6.64 1.68 -8.24
C CYS A 89 -5.53 2.37 -9.05
N MET A 90 -4.31 1.83 -9.04
CA MET A 90 -3.19 2.40 -9.80
C MET A 90 -3.35 2.16 -11.30
N LYS A 91 -3.91 1.02 -11.72
CA LYS A 91 -4.26 0.77 -13.13
C LYS A 91 -5.26 1.81 -13.63
N LYS A 92 -6.29 2.11 -12.84
CA LYS A 92 -7.27 3.14 -13.18
C LYS A 92 -6.63 4.52 -13.29
N LEU A 93 -5.78 4.90 -12.34
CA LEU A 93 -5.07 6.19 -12.37
C LEU A 93 -4.17 6.31 -13.61
N VAL A 94 -3.42 5.27 -13.97
CA VAL A 94 -2.63 5.23 -15.23
C VAL A 94 -3.55 5.43 -16.44
N ALA A 95 -4.66 4.71 -16.52
CA ALA A 95 -5.60 4.83 -17.63
C ALA A 95 -6.22 6.24 -17.72
N THR A 96 -6.58 6.84 -16.59
CA THR A 96 -7.09 8.22 -16.51
C THR A 96 -6.04 9.23 -17.00
N ALA A 97 -4.78 9.06 -16.62
CA ALA A 97 -3.69 9.91 -17.09
C ALA A 97 -3.48 9.78 -18.61
N GLN A 98 -3.45 8.55 -19.13
CA GLN A 98 -3.27 8.27 -20.56
C GLN A 98 -4.45 8.73 -21.43
N ALA A 99 -5.68 8.62 -20.90
CA ALA A 99 -6.89 9.09 -21.58
C ALA A 99 -7.00 10.62 -21.61
N GLY A 100 -6.05 11.34 -21.01
CA GLY A 100 -6.13 12.78 -20.88
C GLY A 100 -7.37 13.22 -20.12
N GLN A 101 -7.74 12.52 -19.06
CA GLN A 101 -8.83 12.92 -18.20
C GLN A 101 -8.30 13.70 -17.00
N ASN A 102 -9.09 14.66 -16.50
CA ASN A 102 -8.68 15.41 -15.32
C ASN A 102 -8.61 14.49 -14.09
N MET A 103 -7.48 14.54 -13.39
CA MET A 103 -7.22 13.72 -12.21
C MET A 103 -7.18 14.60 -10.96
N PRO A 104 -7.83 14.22 -9.85
CA PRO A 104 -7.72 14.95 -8.58
C PRO A 104 -6.26 15.08 -8.11
N HIS A 105 -5.93 16.14 -7.37
CA HIS A 105 -4.58 16.34 -6.83
C HIS A 105 -4.08 15.13 -6.02
N ALA A 106 -4.95 14.56 -5.18
CA ALA A 106 -4.65 13.34 -4.44
C ALA A 106 -4.31 12.13 -5.34
N GLY A 107 -4.95 12.02 -6.50
CA GLY A 107 -4.67 10.98 -7.50
C GLY A 107 -3.31 11.18 -8.16
N ARG A 108 -2.99 12.42 -8.54
CA ARG A 108 -1.67 12.78 -9.11
C ARG A 108 -0.55 12.47 -8.13
N PHE A 109 -0.72 12.87 -6.87
CA PHE A 109 0.24 12.56 -5.80
C PHE A 109 0.40 11.05 -5.60
N ALA A 110 -0.70 10.32 -5.46
CA ALA A 110 -0.67 8.87 -5.24
C ALA A 110 0.02 8.11 -6.39
N LEU A 111 -0.26 8.50 -7.64
CA LEU A 111 0.34 7.88 -8.81
C LEU A 111 1.84 8.20 -8.92
N ALA A 112 2.23 9.46 -8.80
CA ALA A 112 3.63 9.88 -8.92
C ALA A 112 4.52 9.27 -7.82
N SER A 113 4.08 9.32 -6.57
CA SER A 113 4.79 8.71 -5.44
C SER A 113 4.88 7.19 -5.58
N PHE A 114 3.81 6.51 -6.01
CA PHE A 114 3.83 5.06 -6.24
C PHE A 114 4.82 4.66 -7.34
N LEU A 115 4.74 5.29 -8.52
CA LEU A 115 5.61 4.98 -9.65
C LEU A 115 7.09 5.23 -9.33
N SER A 116 7.39 6.34 -8.66
CA SER A 116 8.74 6.66 -8.19
C SER A 116 9.25 5.66 -7.15
N PHE A 117 8.39 5.22 -6.25
CA PHE A 117 8.76 4.25 -5.23
C PHE A 117 9.08 2.88 -5.85
N ILE A 118 8.35 2.47 -6.89
CA ILE A 118 8.62 1.22 -7.62
C ILE A 118 9.75 1.31 -8.66
N GLY A 119 10.44 2.45 -8.74
CA GLY A 119 11.64 2.61 -9.56
C GLY A 119 11.39 3.06 -11.00
N MET A 120 10.23 3.65 -11.32
CA MET A 120 10.04 4.30 -12.62
C MET A 120 10.86 5.60 -12.69
N PRO A 121 11.61 5.85 -13.79
CA PRO A 121 12.34 7.10 -13.98
C PRO A 121 11.41 8.31 -13.94
N VAL A 122 11.89 9.41 -13.35
CA VAL A 122 11.13 10.67 -13.19
C VAL A 122 10.60 11.18 -14.52
N ASP A 123 11.43 11.13 -15.57
CA ASP A 123 11.05 11.58 -16.91
C ASP A 123 9.89 10.76 -17.49
N ASP A 124 9.83 9.46 -17.21
CA ASP A 124 8.73 8.60 -17.66
C ASP A 124 7.44 8.87 -16.87
N ILE A 125 7.56 9.21 -15.59
CA ILE A 125 6.43 9.66 -14.77
C ILE A 125 5.89 10.98 -15.32
N ILE A 126 6.75 11.93 -15.70
CA ILE A 126 6.33 13.21 -16.31
C ILE A 126 5.59 12.96 -17.62
N LYS A 127 6.13 12.10 -18.50
CA LYS A 127 5.48 11.74 -19.78
C LYS A 127 4.07 11.20 -19.62
N LEU A 128 3.81 10.45 -18.55
CA LEU A 128 2.48 9.90 -18.27
C LEU A 128 1.42 10.99 -18.06
N PHE A 129 1.81 12.15 -17.53
CA PHE A 129 0.90 13.26 -17.28
C PHE A 129 0.77 14.24 -18.46
N CYS A 130 1.61 14.13 -19.50
CA CYS A 130 1.58 15.01 -20.67
C CYS A 130 0.26 14.97 -21.45
N SER A 131 -0.48 13.86 -21.37
CA SER A 131 -1.77 13.71 -22.06
C SER A 131 -2.93 14.43 -21.37
N SER A 132 -2.74 14.98 -20.17
CA SER A 132 -3.79 15.66 -19.39
C SER A 132 -4.25 16.97 -20.08
N PRO A 133 -5.55 17.33 -20.06
CA PRO A 133 -6.06 18.52 -20.78
C PRO A 133 -5.48 19.84 -20.26
N ASP A 134 -5.23 19.91 -18.96
CA ASP A 134 -4.66 21.07 -18.26
C ASP A 134 -3.13 20.98 -18.11
N PHE A 135 -2.44 20.25 -19.00
CA PHE A 135 -1.01 19.97 -18.84
C PHE A 135 -0.16 21.23 -19.02
N ASP A 136 0.48 21.64 -17.93
CA ASP A 136 1.59 22.58 -17.91
C ASP A 136 2.86 21.81 -17.59
N GLN A 137 3.77 21.71 -18.57
CA GLN A 137 5.01 20.94 -18.46
C GLN A 137 5.89 21.42 -17.30
N SER A 138 5.97 22.73 -17.09
CA SER A 138 6.82 23.33 -16.06
C SER A 138 6.31 22.99 -14.66
N LYS A 139 4.99 23.12 -14.43
CA LYS A 139 4.35 22.83 -13.15
C LYS A 139 4.33 21.34 -12.85
N THR A 140 4.03 20.52 -13.85
CA THR A 140 3.98 19.06 -13.70
C THR A 140 5.37 18.50 -13.39
N ALA A 141 6.40 18.94 -14.11
CA ALA A 141 7.77 18.53 -13.84
C ALA A 141 8.21 18.94 -12.43
N TYR A 142 7.86 20.16 -11.98
CA TYR A 142 8.14 20.60 -10.62
C TYR A 142 7.44 19.73 -9.56
N GLN A 143 6.13 19.48 -9.73
CA GLN A 143 5.37 18.65 -8.79
C GLN A 143 5.91 17.23 -8.71
N VAL A 144 6.17 16.60 -9.85
CA VAL A 144 6.70 15.23 -9.89
C VAL A 144 8.07 15.19 -9.22
N ARG A 145 9.01 16.06 -9.58
CA ARG A 145 10.35 16.11 -8.97
C ARG A 145 10.30 16.34 -7.46
N HIS A 146 9.40 17.21 -6.99
CA HIS A 146 9.21 17.44 -5.57
C HIS A 146 8.71 16.18 -4.84
N ILE A 147 7.76 15.44 -5.43
CA ILE A 147 7.24 14.20 -4.87
C ILE A 147 8.29 13.08 -4.89
N THR A 148 9.08 12.99 -5.96
CA THR A 148 10.10 11.95 -6.13
C THR A 148 11.38 12.24 -5.35
N GLY A 149 11.55 13.45 -4.82
CA GLY A 149 12.78 13.88 -4.15
C GLY A 149 13.95 14.07 -5.12
N ASP A 150 13.68 14.26 -6.41
CA ASP A 150 14.70 14.44 -7.44
C ASP A 150 15.31 15.85 -7.32
N GLY A 151 16.61 15.92 -6.97
CA GLY A 151 17.33 17.16 -6.71
C GLY A 151 17.75 17.32 -5.25
N TYR A 152 16.82 17.64 -4.33
CA TYR A 152 17.15 17.96 -2.92
C TYR A 152 15.96 17.73 -1.95
N GLY A 153 14.94 16.96 -2.35
CA GLY A 153 13.68 16.82 -1.61
C GLY A 153 13.51 15.49 -0.86
N LYS A 154 12.56 15.45 0.07
CA LYS A 154 12.14 14.20 0.72
C LYS A 154 11.46 13.29 -0.30
N LYS A 155 11.91 12.04 -0.44
CA LYS A 155 11.21 11.03 -1.24
C LYS A 155 9.91 10.65 -0.52
N TYR A 156 8.76 10.94 -1.13
CA TYR A 156 7.47 10.62 -0.55
C TYR A 156 7.08 9.15 -0.81
N THR A 157 6.50 8.53 0.21
CA THR A 157 5.84 7.23 0.08
C THR A 157 4.40 7.45 -0.40
N PRO A 158 3.87 6.58 -1.29
CA PRO A 158 2.47 6.67 -1.66
C PRO A 158 1.54 6.48 -0.45
N PRO A 159 0.32 7.03 -0.51
CA PRO A 159 -0.63 6.92 0.59
C PRO A 159 -1.13 5.48 0.78
N GLU A 160 -1.42 5.13 2.03
CA GLU A 160 -2.06 3.86 2.43
C GLU A 160 -3.44 3.67 1.79
N CYS A 161 -3.90 2.42 1.72
CA CYS A 161 -5.22 2.08 1.17
C CYS A 161 -6.36 2.82 1.89
N ALA A 162 -6.26 3.02 3.21
CA ALA A 162 -7.26 3.78 3.97
C ALA A 162 -7.34 5.24 3.49
N THR A 163 -6.19 5.89 3.31
CA THR A 163 -6.09 7.27 2.78
C THR A 163 -6.57 7.34 1.34
N MET A 164 -6.25 6.34 0.52
CA MET A 164 -6.74 6.24 -0.86
C MET A 164 -8.28 6.17 -0.92
N ARG A 165 -8.92 5.44 0.00
CA ARG A 165 -10.40 5.38 0.10
C ARG A 165 -10.99 6.72 0.51
N THR A 166 -10.44 7.37 1.54
CA THR A 166 -10.90 8.69 1.99
C THR A 166 -10.82 9.73 0.88
N ASN A 167 -9.74 9.72 0.11
CA ASN A 167 -9.52 10.67 -1.00
C ASN A 167 -10.26 10.28 -2.30
N GLY A 168 -11.07 9.21 -2.30
CA GLY A 168 -11.84 8.78 -3.47
C GLY A 168 -11.00 8.26 -4.63
N VAL A 169 -9.77 7.78 -4.38
CA VAL A 169 -8.83 7.27 -5.40
C VAL A 169 -8.57 5.77 -5.29
N CYS A 170 -9.29 5.07 -4.39
CA CYS A 170 -9.30 3.60 -4.32
C CYS A 170 -10.42 3.06 -5.22
N PHE A 171 -10.07 2.69 -6.46
CA PHE A 171 -11.00 2.15 -7.44
C PHE A 171 -10.97 0.62 -7.49
N GLU A 172 -12.15 0.02 -7.59
CA GLU A 172 -12.37 -1.40 -7.96
C GLU A 172 -11.48 -2.40 -7.19
N PRO A 173 -11.52 -2.43 -5.84
CA PRO A 173 -10.69 -3.35 -5.06
C PRO A 173 -11.03 -4.80 -5.40
N ASP A 174 -10.02 -5.58 -5.77
CA ASP A 174 -10.14 -7.01 -6.04
C ASP A 174 -10.00 -7.87 -4.77
N GLU A 175 -10.07 -9.19 -4.93
CA GLU A 175 -9.93 -10.14 -3.81
C GLU A 175 -8.62 -9.95 -3.02
N LEU A 176 -7.52 -9.62 -3.71
CA LEU A 176 -6.23 -9.40 -3.05
C LEU A 176 -6.23 -8.06 -2.28
N CYS A 177 -6.85 -7.01 -2.82
CA CYS A 177 -7.06 -5.75 -2.10
C CYS A 177 -7.90 -5.93 -0.82
N ASN A 178 -8.84 -6.87 -0.83
CA ASN A 178 -9.68 -7.17 0.34
C ASN A 178 -9.05 -8.20 1.29
N GLY A 179 -7.88 -8.76 0.94
CA GLY A 179 -7.14 -9.69 1.77
C GLY A 179 -6.50 -9.03 3.00
N ARG A 180 -6.40 -9.76 4.11
CA ARG A 180 -5.85 -9.28 5.40
C ARG A 180 -4.43 -8.69 5.30
N ARG A 181 -3.66 -9.11 4.29
CA ARG A 181 -2.26 -8.69 4.09
C ARG A 181 -2.12 -7.36 3.37
N VAL A 182 -3.16 -6.85 2.70
CA VAL A 182 -3.06 -5.65 1.85
C VAL A 182 -3.65 -4.43 2.55
N ASN A 183 -2.77 -3.62 3.12
CA ASN A 183 -3.09 -2.30 3.69
C ASN A 183 -2.50 -1.14 2.87
N HIS A 184 -1.63 -1.44 1.89
CA HIS A 184 -0.87 -0.45 1.15
C HIS A 184 -0.68 -0.86 -0.33
N PRO A 185 -0.72 0.07 -1.29
CA PRO A 185 -0.51 -0.23 -2.72
C PRO A 185 0.82 -0.95 -3.02
N LEU A 186 1.88 -0.61 -2.29
CA LEU A 186 3.18 -1.28 -2.41
C LEU A 186 3.14 -2.73 -1.92
N THR A 187 2.39 -3.02 -0.84
CA THR A 187 2.21 -4.39 -0.33
C THR A 187 1.50 -5.25 -1.37
N TYR A 188 0.46 -4.72 -2.02
CA TYR A 188 -0.20 -5.38 -3.14
C TYR A 188 0.78 -5.71 -4.28
N TYR A 189 1.52 -4.70 -4.75
CA TYR A 189 2.46 -4.86 -5.87
C TYR A 189 3.57 -5.87 -5.54
N ARG A 190 4.01 -5.90 -4.27
CA ARG A 190 5.01 -6.84 -3.77
C ARG A 190 4.49 -8.28 -3.76
N ILE A 191 3.28 -8.53 -3.26
CA ILE A 191 2.67 -9.87 -3.28
C ILE A 191 2.58 -10.38 -4.73
N ARG A 192 2.03 -9.57 -5.64
CA ARG A 192 1.95 -9.91 -7.08
C ARG A 192 3.31 -10.12 -7.72
N SER A 193 4.36 -9.45 -7.25
CA SER A 193 5.73 -9.63 -7.73
C SER A 193 6.32 -10.96 -7.28
N TYR A 194 5.99 -11.43 -6.09
CA TYR A 194 6.50 -12.68 -5.52
C TYR A 194 5.82 -13.91 -6.13
N ASP A 195 4.49 -13.90 -6.26
CA ASP A 195 3.72 -15.02 -6.83
C ASP A 195 4.23 -15.37 -8.24
N ARG A 196 4.41 -14.36 -9.09
CA ARG A 196 4.94 -14.56 -10.46
C ARG A 196 6.40 -15.02 -10.50
N ASN A 197 7.24 -14.62 -9.55
CA ASN A 197 8.62 -15.11 -9.49
C ASN A 197 8.68 -16.59 -9.08
N ARG A 198 7.72 -17.04 -8.25
CA ARG A 198 7.54 -18.46 -7.92
C ARG A 198 7.06 -19.25 -9.13
N ASP A 199 6.08 -18.74 -9.87
CA ASP A 199 5.58 -19.37 -11.11
C ASP A 199 6.70 -19.47 -12.17
N LYS A 200 7.50 -18.42 -12.36
CA LYS A 200 8.65 -18.44 -13.28
C LYS A 200 9.77 -19.40 -12.85
N LYS A 201 9.97 -19.61 -11.55
CA LYS A 201 10.93 -20.61 -11.05
C LYS A 201 10.40 -22.04 -11.27
N ALA A 202 9.10 -22.27 -11.05
CA ALA A 202 8.46 -23.57 -11.27
C ALA A 202 8.43 -23.98 -12.76
N ASP A 203 8.23 -23.02 -13.67
CA ASP A 203 8.23 -23.23 -15.12
C ASP A 203 9.64 -23.51 -15.68
N LYS A 204 10.69 -22.99 -15.01
CA LYS A 204 12.10 -23.31 -15.37
C LYS A 204 12.55 -24.69 -14.91
N THR A 205 11.98 -25.25 -13.84
CA THR A 205 12.31 -26.59 -13.34
C THR A 205 11.54 -27.72 -14.01
N THR A 206 10.52 -27.40 -14.83
CA THR A 206 9.65 -28.40 -15.48
C THR A 206 9.92 -28.58 -16.97
N LYS A 207 10.94 -27.93 -17.53
CA LYS A 207 11.39 -28.14 -18.91
C LYS A 207 12.57 -29.13 -18.92
N PRO A 208 12.37 -30.43 -19.18
CA PRO A 208 13.49 -31.34 -19.43
C PRO A 208 14.11 -31.02 -20.79
N SER A 209 15.45 -31.06 -20.83
CA SER A 209 16.26 -31.09 -22.06
C SER A 209 16.00 -32.37 -22.86
#